data_AF-A0A2E5JC36-F1
#
_entry.id   AF-A0A2E5JC36-F1
#
_cell.length_a   1.000
_cell.length_b   1.000
_cell.length_c   1.000
_cell.angle_alpha   90.00
_cell.angle_beta   90.00
_cell.angle_gamma   90.00
#
_symmetry.space_group_name_H-M   'P 1'
#
loop_
_entity.id
_entity.type
_entity.pdbx_description
1 polymer ?
#
loop_
_entity_poly.entity_id
_entity_poly.type
_entity_poly.pdbx_seq_one_letter_code
_entity_poly.pdbx_strand_id
1 'polypeptide(L)' 'MTTSFILFSLAMGVATGALGSYIAEKKGRAHRFGFVIGFLFGLIGVLGLLLIPKKPKSDETKDSLK' A
#
# COMPACT_ATOMS: atom_id res chain seq x y z
N MET A 1 -9.07 -3.72 30.10
CA MET A 1 -7.78 -3.13 29.67
C MET A 1 -7.32 -3.77 28.36
N THR A 2 -7.98 -3.48 27.24
CA THR A 2 -7.70 -4.11 25.93
C THR A 2 -7.93 -3.13 24.77
N THR A 3 -8.82 -2.16 24.93
CA THR A 3 -9.09 -1.07 23.99
C THR A 3 -7.84 -0.28 23.61
N SER A 4 -6.98 0.06 24.57
CA SER A 4 -5.74 0.80 24.29
C SER A 4 -4.79 0.03 23.37
N PHE A 5 -4.75 -1.30 23.50
CA PHE A 5 -3.90 -2.15 22.67
C PHE A 5 -4.43 -2.26 21.24
N ILE A 6 -5.76 -2.34 21.09
CA ILE A 6 -6.43 -2.33 19.78
C ILE A 6 -6.20 -1.00 19.06
N LEU A 7 -6.36 0.13 19.75
CA LEU A 7 -6.10 1.46 19.18
C LEU A 7 -4.63 1.65 18.80
N PHE A 8 -3.70 1.14 19.61
CA PHE A 8 -2.28 1.20 19.32
C PHE A 8 -1.90 0.35 18.10
N SER A 9 -2.41 -0.89 18.03
CA SER A 9 -2.21 -1.78 16.89
C SER A 9 -2.81 -1.19 15.61
N LEU A 10 -3.99 -0.59 15.70
CA LEU A 10 -4.63 0.10 14.58
C LEU A 10 -3.81 1.33 14.14
N ALA A 11 -3.34 2.15 15.07
CA ALA A 11 -2.49 3.31 14.77
C ALA A 11 -1.18 2.89 14.08
N MET A 12 -0.53 1.82 14.56
CA MET A 12 0.65 1.24 13.90
C MET A 12 0.32 0.71 12.50
N GLY A 13 -0.81 0.02 12.32
CA GLY A 13 -1.27 -0.46 11.03
C GLY A 13 -1.51 0.69 10.05
N VAL A 14 -2.26 1.72 10.47
CA VAL A 14 -2.53 2.92 9.67
C VAL A 14 -1.25 3.68 9.34
N ALA A 15 -0.31 3.82 10.28
CA ALA A 15 0.98 4.45 10.04
C ALA A 15 1.79 3.70 8.96
N THR A 16 1.82 2.37 9.04
CA THR A 16 2.55 1.53 8.07
C THR A 16 1.84 1.51 6.71
N GLY A 17 0.51 1.54 6.71
CA GLY A 17 -0.32 1.74 5.51
C GLY A 17 -0.08 3.08 4.83
N ALA A 18 -0.06 4.18 5.58
CA ALA A 18 0.23 5.51 5.06
C ALA A 18 1.65 5.61 4.50
N LEU A 19 2.64 4.99 5.16
CA LEU A 19 3.99 4.89 4.62
C LEU A 19 4.04 4.08 3.32
N GLY A 20 3.30 2.96 3.26
CA GLY A 20 3.13 2.17 2.04
C GLY A 20 2.46 2.95 0.91
N SER A 21 1.41 3.74 1.21
CA SER A 21 0.71 4.54 0.21
C SER A 21 1.59 5.66 -0.34
N TYR A 22 2.37 6.31 0.53
CA TYR A 22 3.35 7.32 0.13
C TYR A 22 4.41 6.74 -0.82
N ILE A 23 4.92 5.54 -0.53
CA ILE A 23 5.89 4.85 -1.40
C ILE A 23 5.25 4.42 -2.73
N ALA A 24 4.00 3.95 -2.73
CA ALA A 24 3.28 3.61 -3.97
C ALA A 24 3.07 4.83 -4.86
N GLU A 25 2.71 5.96 -4.25
CA GLU A 25 2.45 7.22 -4.94
C GLU A 25 3.74 7.76 -5.58
N LYS A 26 4.86 7.72 -4.84
CA LYS A 26 6.18 8.08 -5.39
C LYS A 26 6.60 7.18 -6.57
N LYS A 27 6.10 5.95 -6.63
CA LYS A 27 6.33 4.98 -7.71
C LYS A 27 5.33 5.10 -8.87
N GLY A 28 4.35 5.99 -8.80
CA GLY A 28 3.34 6.19 -9.85
C GLY A 28 2.29 5.08 -9.94
N ARG A 29 2.07 4.31 -8.86
CA ARG A 29 0.97 3.33 -8.77
C ARG A 29 -0.19 3.90 -7.96
N ALA A 30 -1.35 3.23 -8.06
CA ALA A 30 -2.53 3.58 -7.30
C ALA A 30 -2.21 3.70 -5.80
N HIS A 31 -2.37 4.90 -5.26
CA HIS A 31 -2.15 5.25 -3.85
C HIS A 31 -2.85 4.25 -2.89
N ARG A 32 -4.07 3.82 -3.26
CA ARG A 32 -4.86 2.82 -2.51
C ARG A 32 -4.18 1.45 -2.42
N PHE A 33 -3.41 1.05 -3.43
CA PHE A 33 -2.71 -0.24 -3.45
C PHE A 33 -1.56 -0.27 -2.43
N GLY A 34 -0.81 0.83 -2.34
CA GLY A 34 0.25 0.97 -1.33
C GLY A 34 -0.30 1.04 0.09
N PHE A 35 -1.45 1.69 0.27
CA PHE A 35 -2.14 1.74 1.55
C PHE A 35 -2.56 0.35 2.02
N VAL A 36 -3.29 -0.40 1.19
CA VAL A 36 -3.78 -1.74 1.54
C VAL A 36 -2.62 -2.68 1.83
N ILE A 37 -1.57 -2.66 0.99
CA ILE A 37 -0.40 -3.51 1.19
C ILE A 37 0.35 -3.13 2.48
N GLY A 38 0.62 -1.85 2.72
CA GLY A 38 1.31 -1.41 3.95
C GLY A 38 0.47 -1.59 5.22
N PHE A 39 -0.86 -1.51 5.12
CA PHE A 39 -1.78 -1.65 6.24
C PHE A 39 -2.00 -3.11 6.62
N LEU A 40 -2.20 -3.99 5.62
CA LEU A 40 -2.51 -5.41 5.84
C LEU A 40 -1.25 -6.26 6.05
N PHE A 41 -0.15 -5.95 5.34
CA PHE A 41 1.10 -6.70 5.41
C PHE A 41 2.20 -5.96 6.21
N GLY A 42 1.92 -4.77 6.74
CA GLY A 42 2.88 -4.01 7.53
C GLY A 42 4.18 -3.73 6.78
N LEU A 43 5.31 -3.89 7.47
CA LEU A 43 6.66 -3.72 6.91
C LEU A 43 6.93 -4.61 5.69
N ILE A 44 6.42 -5.84 5.68
CA ILE A 44 6.58 -6.78 4.56
C ILE A 44 5.86 -6.24 3.31
N GLY A 45 4.69 -5.64 3.51
CA GLY A 45 3.96 -4.98 2.44
C GLY A 45 4.73 -3.80 1.86
N VAL A 46 5.28 -2.95 2.73
CA VAL A 46 6.10 -1.81 2.31
C VAL A 46 7.34 -2.28 1.53
N LEU A 47 8.01 -3.35 1.99
CA LEU A 47 9.16 -3.95 1.29
C LEU A 47 8.75 -4.58 -0.05
N GLY A 48 7.63 -5.29 -0.13
CA GLY A 48 7.11 -5.85 -1.37
C GLY A 48 6.78 -4.78 -2.40
N LEU A 49 6.23 -3.65 -1.95
CA LEU A 49 5.97 -2.47 -2.78
C LEU A 49 7.27 -1.77 -3.22
N LEU A 50 8.31 -1.80 -2.37
CA LEU A 50 9.65 -1.30 -2.70
C LEU A 50 10.39 -2.22 -3.69
N LEU A 51 10.18 -3.53 -3.63
CA LEU A 51 10.72 -4.50 -4.57
C LEU A 51 10.00 -4.51 -5.92
N ILE A 52 8.70 -4.19 -5.96
CA ILE A 52 7.94 -4.13 -7.21
C ILE A 52 8.56 -3.05 -8.12
N PRO A 53 9.14 -3.39 -9.29
CA PRO A 53 9.71 -2.39 -10.17
C PRO A 53 8.63 -1.40 -10.62
N LYS A 54 9.05 -0.16 -10.89
CA LYS A 54 8.17 0.91 -11.35
C LYS A 54 7.38 0.38 -12.55
N LYS A 55 6.05 0.38 -12.46
CA LYS A 55 5.22 -0.14 -13.55
C LYS A 55 5.50 0.74 -14.78
N PRO A 56 5.92 0.19 -15.93
CA PRO A 56 5.80 0.95 -17.16
C PRO A 56 4.32 1.30 -17.35
N LYS A 57 4.07 2.51 -17.79
CA LYS A 57 2.76 3.08 -18.07
C LYS A 57 2.18 2.38 -19.31
N SER A 58 1.74 1.13 -19.17
CA SER A 58 1.15 0.35 -20.26
C SER A 58 0.09 -0.62 -19.73
N ASP A 59 -0.93 -0.10 -19.05
CA ASP A 59 -2.16 -0.85 -18.75
C ASP A 59 -3.39 0.05 -18.94
N GLU A 60 -3.40 0.87 -19.99
CA GLU A 60 -4.62 1.47 -20.53
C GLU A 60 -5.23 0.64 -21.68
N THR A 61 -4.79 -0.61 -21.91
CA THR A 61 -5.18 -1.37 -23.13
C THR A 61 -5.91 -2.68 -22.86
N LYS A 62 -6.66 -2.81 -21.75
CA LYS A 62 -7.52 -3.99 -21.56
C LYS A 62 -9.00 -3.70 -21.25
N ASP A 63 -9.47 -2.49 -21.55
CA ASP A 63 -10.88 -2.12 -21.37
C ASP A 63 -11.53 -1.50 -22.64
N SER A 64 -11.21 -2.03 -23.83
CA SER A 64 -11.94 -1.68 -25.07
C SER A 64 -12.02 -2.82 -26.08
N LEU A 65 -12.00 -4.07 -25.60
CA LEU A 65 -12.47 -5.22 -26.37
C LEU A 65 -13.68 -5.82 -25.65
N LYS A 66 -14.79 -5.11 -25.70
CA LYS A 66 -16.13 -5.68 -25.64
C LYS A 66 -17.16 -4.76 -26.27
#